data_AF-A0A7I4DWH3-F1
#
_entry.id   AF-A0A7I4DWH3-F1
#
_cell.length_a   1.000
_cell.length_b   1.000
_cell.length_c   1.000
_cell.angle_alpha   90.00
_cell.angle_beta   90.00
_cell.angle_gamma   90.00
#
_symmetry.space_group_name_H-M   'P 1'
#
loop_
_entity.id
_entity.type
_entity.pdbx_description
1 polymer ?
#
loop_
_entity_poly.entity_id
_entity_poly.type
_entity_poly.pdbx_seq_one_letter_code
_entity_poly.pdbx_strand_id
1 'polypeptide(L)'
;MKPLIAKGENNKVSMLHTLMGQLERKSRYHRDPLRSDGTMLGETQWRWFEHELQNSDAQIHIIGSSIQVVSNFSAMSQPFFSMESWGMFPSERSRLYAVLRDTNTSGVLFISGDVHFGEISRFDCGLTYPVYDITSSGLTEAVEEKYAFPFSIALALGGWVLPQTMRVHNSRCTTNTCVYGHANFGTFEIDWDANPVIIDANVRDIHGNPVLGETIKLSELQPGYFKSQAVRGRHVKRHCTLESELPWYRKYILAITFIGTLTVSVGTLLMLLVLIAVRLTRRTVRSLTFKED
;
A
#
# COMPACT_ATOMS: atom_id res chain seq x y z
N MET A 1 -13.12 -5.08 23.57
CA MET A 1 -13.62 -4.56 22.28
C MET A 1 -14.90 -5.31 21.95
N LYS A 2 -15.94 -4.66 21.41
CA LYS A 2 -17.13 -5.34 20.87
C LYS A 2 -17.17 -5.07 19.36
N PRO A 3 -17.48 -6.06 18.51
CA PRO A 3 -17.67 -5.81 17.07
C PRO A 3 -18.86 -4.88 16.83
N LEU A 4 -18.78 -4.10 15.76
CA LEU A 4 -19.93 -3.41 15.20
C LEU A 4 -20.59 -4.35 14.20
N ILE A 5 -21.82 -4.78 14.47
CA ILE A 5 -22.57 -5.66 13.58
C ILE A 5 -23.73 -4.86 12.99
N ALA A 6 -23.70 -4.62 11.68
CA ALA A 6 -24.84 -4.10 10.94
C ALA A 6 -25.70 -5.29 10.46
N LYS A 7 -26.95 -5.35 10.92
CA LYS A 7 -27.92 -6.38 10.53
C LYS A 7 -29.05 -5.77 9.71
N GLY A 8 -29.22 -6.23 8.47
CA GLY A 8 -30.49 -6.18 7.74
C GLY A 8 -31.30 -7.46 8.03
N GLU A 9 -32.58 -7.50 7.66
CA GLU A 9 -33.49 -8.61 7.98
C GLU A 9 -32.96 -9.99 7.58
N ASN A 10 -32.12 -10.08 6.53
CA ASN A 10 -31.47 -11.33 6.10
C ASN A 10 -29.96 -11.21 5.76
N ASN A 11 -29.36 -10.01 5.88
CA ASN A 11 -27.98 -9.74 5.48
C ASN A 11 -27.15 -9.24 6.65
N LYS A 12 -25.92 -9.74 6.79
CA LYS A 12 -25.06 -9.43 7.95
C LYS A 12 -23.66 -8.98 7.54
N VAL A 13 -23.27 -7.80 8.04
CA VAL A 13 -21.90 -7.27 7.95
C VAL A 13 -21.33 -7.17 9.36
N SER A 14 -20.18 -7.78 9.57
CA SER A 14 -19.41 -7.64 10.81
C SER A 14 -18.22 -6.73 10.57
N MET A 15 -18.05 -5.72 11.43
CA MET A 15 -16.87 -4.87 11.44
C MET A 15 -16.06 -5.13 12.71
N LEU A 16 -14.85 -5.63 12.50
CA LEU A 16 -13.86 -5.86 13.54
C LEU A 16 -12.79 -4.78 13.45
N HIS A 17 -12.53 -4.11 14.55
CA HIS A 17 -11.44 -3.15 14.63
C HIS A 17 -10.31 -3.77 15.44
N THR A 18 -9.19 -4.05 14.80
CA THR A 18 -7.95 -4.45 15.48
C THR A 18 -7.18 -3.18 15.87
N LEU A 19 -7.55 -2.60 17.01
CA LEU A 19 -6.81 -1.46 17.58
C LEU A 19 -5.46 -1.98 18.05
N MET A 20 -4.37 -1.60 17.39
CA MET A 20 -3.03 -1.83 17.96
C MET A 20 -2.97 -1.09 19.31
N GLY A 21 -2.95 -1.84 20.41
CA GLY A 21 -3.19 -1.32 21.75
C GLY A 21 -2.20 -0.23 22.17
N GLN A 22 -2.71 0.84 22.78
CA GLN A 22 -1.95 2.00 23.23
C GLN A 22 -1.74 1.92 24.76
N LEU A 23 -0.68 1.25 25.21
CA LEU A 23 -0.21 1.37 26.58
C LEU A 23 1.33 1.45 26.62
N GLU A 24 1.79 2.59 27.16
CA GLU A 24 3.14 3.03 27.54
C GLU A 24 4.03 3.81 26.55
N ARG A 25 4.53 4.93 27.08
CA ARG A 25 5.20 6.06 26.41
C ARG A 25 6.54 5.66 25.76
N LYS A 26 6.52 5.28 24.48
CA LYS A 26 7.53 5.68 23.47
C LYS A 26 7.18 5.37 22.02
N SER A 27 6.06 4.68 21.76
CA SER A 27 5.52 4.44 20.42
C SER A 27 3.98 4.49 20.47
N ARG A 28 3.31 4.80 19.35
CA ARG A 28 1.83 4.88 19.28
C ARG A 28 1.15 3.53 19.57
N TYR A 29 1.89 2.42 19.49
CA TYR A 29 1.39 1.05 19.60
C TYR A 29 2.26 0.17 20.52
N HIS A 30 1.66 -0.82 21.17
CA HIS A 30 2.35 -1.92 21.87
C HIS A 30 2.80 -2.96 20.84
N ARG A 31 3.81 -2.58 20.06
CA ARG A 31 4.42 -3.45 19.05
C ARG A 31 5.91 -3.58 19.31
N ASP A 32 6.44 -4.73 18.95
CA ASP A 32 7.88 -4.95 18.93
C ASP A 32 8.55 -4.13 17.80
N PRO A 33 9.90 -3.98 17.82
CA PRO A 33 10.61 -3.20 16.82
C PRO A 33 10.27 -3.60 15.38
N LEU A 34 10.24 -2.63 14.47
CA LEU A 34 10.06 -2.87 13.04
C LEU A 34 11.03 -3.94 12.54
N ARG A 35 10.53 -4.90 11.74
CA ARG A 35 11.29 -6.04 11.20
C ARG A 35 11.80 -7.05 12.23
N SER A 36 11.27 -7.01 13.45
CA SER A 36 11.43 -8.12 14.40
C SER A 36 10.43 -9.24 14.10
N ASP A 37 10.67 -10.39 14.72
CA ASP A 37 9.74 -11.52 14.85
C ASP A 37 8.70 -11.31 15.96
N GLY A 38 8.69 -10.12 16.56
CA GLY A 38 7.80 -9.78 17.65
C GLY A 38 6.35 -9.52 17.25
N THR A 39 5.53 -9.14 18.23
CA THR A 39 4.07 -9.05 18.10
C THR A 39 3.56 -7.67 17.71
N MET A 40 2.47 -7.65 16.95
CA MET A 40 1.72 -6.44 16.54
C MET A 40 0.48 -6.20 17.38
N LEU A 41 -0.29 -7.25 17.67
CA LEU A 41 -1.57 -7.19 18.37
C LEU A 41 -1.47 -7.64 19.84
N GLY A 42 -0.46 -8.46 20.16
CA GLY A 42 -0.38 -9.18 21.43
C GLY A 42 -1.37 -10.34 21.51
N GLU A 43 -1.06 -11.33 22.37
CA GLU A 43 -1.81 -12.59 22.44
C GLU A 43 -3.28 -12.42 22.87
N THR A 44 -3.57 -11.46 23.77
CA THR A 44 -4.95 -11.17 24.21
C THR A 44 -5.82 -10.71 23.04
N GLN A 45 -5.29 -9.84 22.17
CA GLN A 45 -6.03 -9.36 21.01
C GLN A 45 -6.19 -10.45 19.95
N TRP A 46 -5.15 -11.28 19.75
CA TRP A 46 -5.24 -12.44 18.86
C TRP A 46 -6.35 -13.40 19.26
N ARG A 47 -6.45 -13.76 20.55
CA ARG A 47 -7.52 -14.63 21.06
C ARG A 47 -8.89 -14.01 20.92
N TRP A 48 -9.01 -12.72 21.21
CA TRP A 48 -10.27 -11.99 20.98
C TRP A 48 -10.67 -12.03 19.50
N PHE A 49 -9.73 -11.71 18.60
CA PHE A 49 -9.98 -11.67 17.17
C PHE A 49 -10.41 -13.04 16.63
N GLU A 50 -9.70 -14.11 17.00
CA GLU A 50 -10.07 -15.48 16.64
C GLU A 50 -11.45 -15.86 17.18
N HIS A 51 -11.74 -15.53 18.44
CA HIS A 51 -13.05 -15.81 19.05
C HIS A 51 -14.18 -15.08 18.32
N GLU A 52 -14.02 -13.79 17.97
CA GLU A 52 -15.05 -13.06 17.22
C GLU A 52 -15.31 -13.67 15.84
N LEU A 53 -14.25 -14.11 15.14
CA LEU A 53 -14.39 -14.75 13.83
C LEU A 53 -15.08 -16.12 13.92
N GLN A 54 -14.70 -16.95 14.89
CA GLN A 54 -15.32 -18.27 15.10
C GLN A 54 -16.82 -18.20 15.41
N ASN A 55 -17.27 -17.10 16.03
CA ASN A 55 -18.66 -16.90 16.44
C ASN A 55 -19.46 -15.99 15.49
N SER A 56 -18.87 -15.60 14.35
CA SER A 56 -19.53 -14.71 13.38
C SER A 56 -20.21 -15.51 12.26
N ASP A 57 -21.45 -15.13 11.95
CA ASP A 57 -22.21 -15.62 10.80
C ASP A 57 -22.41 -14.55 9.71
N ALA A 58 -21.57 -13.51 9.73
CA ALA A 58 -21.63 -12.44 8.74
C ALA A 58 -21.19 -12.92 7.35
N GLN A 59 -21.83 -12.37 6.31
CA GLN A 59 -21.46 -12.65 4.92
C GLN A 59 -20.28 -11.81 4.47
N ILE A 60 -20.07 -10.65 5.12
CA ILE A 60 -18.96 -9.72 4.86
C ILE A 60 -18.31 -9.37 6.20
N HIS A 61 -16.99 -9.47 6.25
CA HIS A 61 -16.15 -9.15 7.40
C HIS A 61 -15.23 -7.99 7.04
N ILE A 62 -15.55 -6.80 7.52
CA ILE A 62 -14.68 -5.63 7.34
C ILE A 62 -13.72 -5.58 8.53
N ILE A 63 -12.43 -5.67 8.26
CA ILE A 63 -11.38 -5.64 9.29
C ILE A 63 -10.62 -4.32 9.17
N GLY A 64 -10.75 -3.48 10.18
CA GLY A 64 -10.05 -2.21 10.27
C GLY A 64 -8.66 -2.36 10.90
N SER A 65 -7.65 -1.87 10.17
CA SER A 65 -6.26 -1.77 10.63
C SER A 65 -5.81 -0.30 10.55
N SER A 66 -5.02 0.18 11.52
CA SER A 66 -4.48 1.55 11.45
C SER A 66 -3.46 1.73 10.33
N ILE A 67 -2.79 0.65 9.94
CA ILE A 67 -1.72 0.59 8.93
C ILE A 67 -2.08 -0.41 7.83
N GLN A 68 -1.45 -0.31 6.67
CA GLN A 68 -1.74 -1.18 5.53
C GLN A 68 -1.46 -2.66 5.82
N VAL A 69 -2.40 -3.54 5.46
CA VAL A 69 -2.33 -4.99 5.67
C VAL A 69 -1.69 -5.68 4.47
N VAL A 70 -2.18 -5.36 3.27
CA VAL A 70 -1.73 -5.99 2.03
C VAL A 70 -0.44 -5.33 1.52
N SER A 71 -0.50 -4.01 1.32
CA SER A 71 0.59 -3.23 0.72
C SER A 71 1.86 -3.19 1.57
N ASN A 72 3.02 -3.19 0.91
CA ASN A 72 4.33 -3.02 1.55
C ASN A 72 5.18 -1.98 0.83
N PHE A 73 4.71 -0.73 0.82
CA PHE A 73 5.42 0.41 0.23
C PHE A 73 6.89 0.50 0.70
N SER A 74 7.12 0.27 2.00
CA SER A 74 8.44 0.29 2.64
C SER A 74 9.44 -0.70 2.05
N ALA A 75 8.99 -1.81 1.47
CA ALA A 75 9.92 -2.74 0.83
C ALA A 75 10.64 -2.10 -0.36
N MET A 76 9.99 -1.15 -1.06
CA MET A 76 10.47 -0.53 -2.30
C MET A 76 11.01 0.89 -2.13
N SER A 77 10.58 1.62 -1.09
CA SER A 77 10.99 3.00 -0.86
C SER A 77 12.30 3.15 -0.09
N GLN A 78 12.88 2.05 0.38
CA GLN A 78 14.14 2.07 1.11
C GLN A 78 15.37 2.35 0.22
N PRO A 79 16.40 3.04 0.75
CA PRO A 79 16.52 3.51 2.14
C PRO A 79 15.88 4.89 2.42
N PHE A 80 15.21 5.51 1.45
CA PHE A 80 14.76 6.90 1.55
C PHE A 80 13.58 7.10 2.50
N PHE A 81 12.58 6.23 2.43
CA PHE A 81 11.36 6.32 3.22
C PHE A 81 10.95 4.95 3.73
N SER A 82 10.34 4.92 4.91
CA SER A 82 9.74 3.73 5.50
C SER A 82 8.44 4.14 6.17
N MET A 83 7.35 3.52 5.76
CA MET A 83 6.05 3.57 6.41
C MET A 83 5.83 2.29 7.22
N GLU A 84 4.94 2.36 8.19
CA GLU A 84 4.54 1.18 8.95
C GLU A 84 3.49 0.39 8.15
N SER A 85 3.66 -0.93 8.07
CA SER A 85 2.66 -1.83 7.49
C SER A 85 2.83 -3.23 8.07
N TRP A 86 1.80 -4.07 7.92
CA TRP A 86 1.90 -5.50 8.27
C TRP A 86 2.97 -6.22 7.45
N GLY A 87 3.32 -5.72 6.26
CA GLY A 87 4.44 -6.22 5.46
C GLY A 87 5.81 -6.11 6.15
N MET A 88 5.92 -5.33 7.21
CA MET A 88 7.11 -5.20 8.06
C MET A 88 7.15 -6.18 9.23
N PHE A 89 6.08 -6.96 9.44
CA PHE A 89 5.92 -7.99 10.46
C PHE A 89 5.41 -9.29 9.82
N PRO A 90 6.26 -9.98 9.03
CA PRO A 90 5.82 -11.09 8.18
C PRO A 90 5.21 -12.27 8.96
N SER A 91 5.67 -12.53 10.20
CA SER A 91 5.10 -13.55 11.09
C SER A 91 3.67 -13.22 11.48
N GLU A 92 3.42 -12.01 11.97
CA GLU A 92 2.08 -11.55 12.39
C GLU A 92 1.13 -11.44 11.20
N ARG A 93 1.59 -10.97 10.03
CA ARG A 93 0.77 -10.97 8.82
C ARG A 93 0.42 -12.38 8.35
N SER A 94 1.35 -13.32 8.47
CA SER A 94 1.08 -14.73 8.17
C SER A 94 0.10 -15.33 9.18
N ARG A 95 0.20 -14.97 10.46
CA ARG A 95 -0.75 -15.36 11.51
C ARG A 95 -2.16 -14.81 11.23
N LEU A 96 -2.28 -13.56 10.77
CA LEU A 96 -3.56 -12.96 10.36
C LEU A 96 -4.26 -13.81 9.30
N TYR A 97 -3.56 -14.10 8.20
CA TYR A 97 -4.12 -14.92 7.13
C TYR A 97 -4.38 -16.36 7.57
N ALA A 98 -3.54 -16.93 8.45
CA ALA A 98 -3.77 -18.26 9.02
C ALA A 98 -5.07 -18.30 9.82
N VAL A 99 -5.27 -17.38 10.79
CA VAL A 99 -6.50 -17.32 11.59
C VAL A 99 -7.73 -17.18 10.69
N LEU A 100 -7.70 -16.29 9.69
CA LEU A 100 -8.81 -16.10 8.75
C LEU A 100 -9.13 -17.37 7.94
N ARG A 101 -8.10 -18.11 7.52
CA ARG A 101 -8.27 -19.38 6.80
C ARG A 101 -8.78 -20.49 7.72
N ASP A 102 -8.21 -20.61 8.91
CA ASP A 102 -8.48 -21.70 9.84
C ASP A 102 -9.88 -21.57 10.46
N THR A 103 -10.37 -20.33 10.60
CA THR A 103 -11.79 -20.02 10.93
C THR A 103 -12.73 -20.09 9.71
N ASN A 104 -12.21 -20.36 8.51
CA ASN A 104 -12.96 -20.39 7.26
C ASN A 104 -13.79 -19.11 7.01
N THR A 105 -13.27 -17.96 7.44
CA THR A 105 -13.94 -16.66 7.32
C THR A 105 -14.12 -16.31 5.84
N SER A 106 -15.33 -15.92 5.44
CA SER A 106 -15.66 -15.46 4.09
C SER A 106 -15.90 -13.94 4.05
N GLY A 107 -15.89 -13.36 2.85
CA GLY A 107 -16.25 -11.95 2.65
C GLY A 107 -15.30 -10.95 3.29
N VAL A 108 -14.02 -11.32 3.47
CA VAL A 108 -13.05 -10.46 4.16
C VAL A 108 -12.64 -9.27 3.28
N LEU A 109 -12.73 -8.07 3.86
CA LEU A 109 -12.26 -6.82 3.30
C LEU A 109 -11.46 -6.06 4.36
N PHE A 110 -10.30 -5.54 4.00
CA PHE A 110 -9.52 -4.67 4.89
C PHE A 110 -9.77 -3.20 4.59
N ILE A 111 -9.75 -2.39 5.65
CA ILE A 111 -9.61 -0.93 5.56
C ILE A 111 -8.36 -0.50 6.32
N SER A 112 -7.61 0.44 5.75
CA SER A 112 -6.34 0.89 6.32
C SER A 112 -6.02 2.37 6.11
N GLY A 113 -4.98 2.86 6.80
CA GLY A 113 -4.51 4.25 6.76
C GLY A 113 -3.01 4.43 7.04
N ASP A 114 -2.66 5.52 7.73
CA ASP A 114 -1.29 5.96 8.16
C ASP A 114 -0.34 6.43 7.03
N VAL A 115 -0.67 6.20 5.77
CA VAL A 115 0.24 6.48 4.63
C VAL A 115 0.01 7.81 3.90
N HIS A 116 -1.02 8.58 4.29
CA HIS A 116 -1.32 9.92 3.78
C HIS A 116 -1.74 9.99 2.29
N PHE A 117 -2.05 8.85 1.68
CA PHE A 117 -2.63 8.74 0.35
C PHE A 117 -3.72 7.66 0.33
N GLY A 118 -4.54 7.66 -0.72
CA GLY A 118 -5.50 6.60 -1.02
C GLY A 118 -4.91 5.57 -2.00
N GLU A 119 -5.16 4.29 -1.75
CA GLU A 119 -4.89 3.20 -2.71
C GLU A 119 -5.82 2.01 -2.49
N ILE A 120 -5.97 1.18 -3.52
CA ILE A 120 -6.63 -0.13 -3.40
C ILE A 120 -5.61 -1.19 -3.76
N SER A 121 -5.39 -2.14 -2.85
CA SER A 121 -4.48 -3.26 -3.05
C SER A 121 -5.19 -4.61 -2.92
N ARG A 122 -4.65 -5.61 -3.61
CA ARG A 122 -5.19 -6.96 -3.74
C ARG A 122 -4.08 -8.00 -3.59
N PHE A 123 -4.35 -9.02 -2.79
CA PHE A 123 -3.47 -10.16 -2.62
C PHE A 123 -4.23 -11.48 -2.71
N ASP A 124 -3.78 -12.36 -3.59
CA ASP A 124 -4.48 -13.60 -3.95
C ASP A 124 -3.86 -14.85 -3.29
N CYS A 125 -2.81 -14.68 -2.49
CA CYS A 125 -2.08 -15.79 -1.86
C CYS A 125 -2.15 -15.81 -0.32
N GLY A 126 -2.92 -14.90 0.29
CA GLY A 126 -3.18 -14.94 1.73
C GLY A 126 -4.27 -15.96 2.10
N LEU A 127 -5.36 -15.96 1.34
CA LEU A 127 -6.52 -16.83 1.52
C LEU A 127 -6.77 -17.69 0.26
N THR A 128 -7.80 -18.53 0.30
CA THR A 128 -8.23 -19.34 -0.85
C THR A 128 -9.11 -18.58 -1.86
N TYR A 129 -9.19 -17.25 -1.67
CA TYR A 129 -9.94 -16.26 -2.44
C TYR A 129 -9.21 -14.90 -2.39
N PRO A 130 -9.50 -13.94 -3.30
CA PRO A 130 -8.81 -12.65 -3.32
C PRO A 130 -9.10 -11.82 -2.06
N VAL A 131 -8.07 -11.19 -1.51
CA VAL A 131 -8.17 -10.27 -0.39
C VAL A 131 -7.93 -8.86 -0.89
N TYR A 132 -8.80 -7.92 -0.51
CA TYR A 132 -8.66 -6.51 -0.82
C TYR A 132 -8.39 -5.69 0.43
N ASP A 133 -7.57 -4.64 0.28
CA ASP A 133 -7.28 -3.65 1.30
C ASP A 133 -7.48 -2.26 0.69
N ILE A 134 -8.48 -1.55 1.22
CA ILE A 134 -8.88 -0.22 0.78
C ILE A 134 -8.23 0.77 1.75
N THR A 135 -7.13 1.37 1.30
CA THR A 135 -6.41 2.39 2.07
C THR A 135 -6.98 3.77 1.74
N SER A 136 -7.39 4.50 2.78
CA SER A 136 -7.86 5.87 2.66
C SER A 136 -7.25 6.70 3.79
N SER A 137 -6.25 7.53 3.48
CA SER A 137 -5.44 8.18 4.51
C SER A 137 -5.24 9.69 4.32
N GLY A 138 -5.99 10.36 3.43
CA GLY A 138 -5.74 11.76 3.10
C GLY A 138 -6.56 12.80 3.88
N LEU A 139 -7.57 12.42 4.68
CA LEU A 139 -8.62 13.35 5.14
C LEU A 139 -8.10 14.61 5.88
N THR A 140 -7.07 14.47 6.71
CA THR A 140 -6.48 15.59 7.47
C THR A 140 -5.06 15.93 7.07
N GLU A 141 -4.33 14.97 6.50
CA GLU A 141 -2.92 15.09 6.14
C GLU A 141 -2.71 14.35 4.81
N ALA A 142 -2.85 15.08 3.70
CA ALA A 142 -2.67 14.54 2.36
C ALA A 142 -1.22 14.76 1.88
N VAL A 143 -0.60 13.72 1.30
CA VAL A 143 0.81 13.76 0.90
C VAL A 143 1.11 14.86 -0.12
N GLU A 144 0.22 15.09 -1.09
CA GLU A 144 0.46 16.10 -2.14
C GLU A 144 0.20 17.53 -1.66
N GLU A 145 -0.60 17.72 -0.60
CA GLU A 145 -0.81 19.03 0.01
C GLU A 145 0.35 19.43 0.93
N LYS A 146 1.06 18.43 1.47
CA LYS A 146 2.15 18.63 2.44
C LYS A 146 3.48 19.04 1.80
N TYR A 147 3.75 18.59 0.57
CA TYR A 147 5.06 18.78 -0.06
C TYR A 147 5.01 19.79 -1.21
N ALA A 148 5.75 20.89 -1.06
CA ALA A 148 5.88 21.91 -2.09
C ALA A 148 6.73 21.44 -3.29
N PHE A 149 6.55 22.12 -4.42
CA PHE A 149 7.44 21.98 -5.58
C PHE A 149 8.91 22.27 -5.19
N PRO A 150 9.90 21.50 -5.68
CA PRO A 150 9.82 20.42 -6.67
C PRO A 150 9.63 19.01 -6.08
N PHE A 151 9.46 18.86 -4.76
CA PHE A 151 9.41 17.54 -4.11
C PHE A 151 8.21 16.70 -4.56
N SER A 152 7.07 17.33 -4.86
CA SER A 152 5.88 16.67 -5.42
C SER A 152 6.17 15.98 -6.76
N ILE A 153 6.98 16.57 -7.63
CA ILE A 153 7.39 15.95 -8.90
C ILE A 153 8.28 14.73 -8.65
N ALA A 154 9.22 14.85 -7.72
CA ALA A 154 10.11 13.73 -7.37
C ALA A 154 9.32 12.54 -6.80
N LEU A 155 8.31 12.78 -5.96
CA LEU A 155 7.41 11.75 -5.46
C LEU A 155 6.60 11.10 -6.58
N ALA A 156 6.01 11.89 -7.47
CA ALA A 156 5.23 11.39 -8.60
C ALA A 156 6.08 10.50 -9.54
N LEU A 157 7.28 10.97 -9.89
CA LEU A 157 8.23 10.20 -10.70
C LEU A 157 8.72 8.95 -9.98
N GLY A 158 8.99 9.03 -8.68
CA GLY A 158 9.33 7.87 -7.86
C GLY A 158 8.22 6.82 -7.89
N GLY A 159 6.96 7.25 -7.75
CA GLY A 159 5.79 6.40 -7.85
C GLY A 159 5.68 5.64 -9.17
N TRP A 160 6.15 6.19 -10.30
CA TRP A 160 6.12 5.50 -11.61
C TRP A 160 7.12 4.36 -11.70
N VAL A 161 8.23 4.45 -10.96
CA VAL A 161 9.33 3.49 -11.06
C VAL A 161 9.22 2.39 -9.99
N LEU A 162 8.57 2.71 -8.86
CA LEU A 162 8.38 1.75 -7.77
C LEU A 162 7.48 0.58 -8.22
N PRO A 163 7.90 -0.68 -8.02
CA PRO A 163 7.07 -1.84 -8.27
C PRO A 163 5.80 -1.84 -7.40
N GLN A 164 4.66 -2.13 -8.01
CA GLN A 164 3.34 -2.10 -7.36
C GLN A 164 2.63 -3.44 -7.57
N THR A 165 3.23 -4.51 -7.05
CA THR A 165 2.83 -5.88 -7.42
C THR A 165 1.46 -6.29 -6.87
N MET A 166 1.01 -5.66 -5.81
CA MET A 166 -0.30 -5.88 -5.20
C MET A 166 -1.30 -4.76 -5.45
N ARG A 167 -0.96 -3.68 -6.19
CA ARG A 167 -1.91 -2.60 -6.43
C ARG A 167 -2.95 -2.99 -7.48
N VAL A 168 -4.20 -2.60 -7.26
CA VAL A 168 -5.27 -2.79 -8.24
C VAL A 168 -5.16 -1.71 -9.31
N HIS A 169 -4.83 -2.13 -10.53
CA HIS A 169 -4.85 -1.26 -11.71
C HIS A 169 -6.06 -1.61 -12.59
N ASN A 170 -6.97 -0.66 -12.73
CA ASN A 170 -8.17 -0.79 -13.55
C ASN A 170 -8.53 0.56 -14.19
N SER A 171 -9.63 0.60 -14.94
CA SER A 171 -10.11 1.82 -15.62
C SER A 171 -10.67 2.89 -14.69
N ARG A 172 -10.84 2.61 -13.39
CA ARG A 172 -11.35 3.54 -12.38
C ARG A 172 -10.23 4.30 -11.66
N CYS A 173 -8.97 3.97 -11.92
CA CYS A 173 -7.87 4.82 -11.48
C CYS A 173 -7.72 6.03 -12.39
N THR A 174 -7.68 7.22 -11.79
CA THR A 174 -7.44 8.48 -12.53
C THR A 174 -5.96 8.77 -12.75
N THR A 175 -5.06 8.12 -12.00
CA THR A 175 -3.61 8.32 -12.07
C THR A 175 -2.90 7.07 -12.58
N ASN A 176 -1.75 7.25 -13.27
CA ASN A 176 -0.94 6.14 -13.76
C ASN A 176 -0.44 5.21 -12.65
N THR A 177 -0.30 5.72 -11.42
CA THR A 177 0.14 4.96 -10.25
C THR A 177 -1.01 4.29 -9.51
N CYS A 178 -2.28 4.61 -9.80
CA CYS A 178 -3.42 4.23 -8.97
C CYS A 178 -3.25 4.63 -7.48
N VAL A 179 -2.51 5.71 -7.22
CA VAL A 179 -2.42 6.39 -5.92
C VAL A 179 -3.12 7.72 -6.03
N TYR A 180 -3.86 8.09 -4.98
CA TYR A 180 -4.50 9.39 -4.86
C TYR A 180 -3.93 10.17 -3.66
N GLY A 181 -3.17 11.23 -3.93
CA GLY A 181 -2.38 11.94 -2.92
C GLY A 181 -3.06 13.14 -2.25
N HIS A 182 -4.32 13.46 -2.59
CA HIS A 182 -5.09 14.56 -2.00
C HIS A 182 -6.03 14.09 -0.88
N ALA A 183 -6.69 15.02 -0.20
CA ALA A 183 -7.69 14.69 0.81
C ALA A 183 -8.77 13.73 0.28
N ASN A 184 -9.00 12.63 1.01
CA ASN A 184 -9.87 11.55 0.58
C ASN A 184 -10.52 10.79 1.75
N PHE A 185 -11.58 10.06 1.44
CA PHE A 185 -12.24 9.10 2.32
C PHE A 185 -12.65 7.83 1.57
N GLY A 186 -12.76 6.70 2.26
CA GLY A 186 -13.18 5.41 1.69
C GLY A 186 -14.67 5.14 1.89
N THR A 187 -15.29 4.43 0.94
CA THR A 187 -16.68 3.98 1.02
C THR A 187 -16.83 2.54 0.51
N PHE A 188 -17.69 1.76 1.15
CA PHE A 188 -18.24 0.53 0.59
C PHE A 188 -19.74 0.70 0.39
N GLU A 189 -20.19 0.41 -0.82
CA GLU A 189 -21.61 0.33 -1.17
C GLU A 189 -21.92 -1.12 -1.54
N ILE A 190 -22.89 -1.73 -0.86
CA ILE A 190 -23.24 -3.14 -1.08
C ILE A 190 -24.62 -3.18 -1.72
N ASP A 191 -24.67 -3.64 -2.96
CA ASP A 191 -25.91 -3.92 -3.68
C ASP A 191 -26.32 -5.37 -3.41
N TRP A 192 -27.22 -5.54 -2.44
CA TRP A 192 -27.76 -6.84 -2.04
C TRP A 192 -28.79 -7.38 -3.03
N ASP A 193 -29.38 -6.52 -3.86
CA ASP A 193 -30.40 -6.90 -4.84
C ASP A 193 -29.79 -7.36 -6.18
N ALA A 194 -28.51 -7.02 -6.42
CA ALA A 194 -27.74 -7.51 -7.55
C ALA A 194 -27.53 -9.04 -7.52
N ASN A 195 -27.49 -9.66 -8.71
CA ASN A 195 -27.17 -11.07 -8.87
C ASN A 195 -26.00 -11.27 -9.86
N PRO A 196 -24.79 -11.63 -9.39
CA PRO A 196 -24.41 -11.85 -7.98
C PRO A 196 -24.33 -10.54 -7.18
N VAL A 197 -24.41 -10.62 -5.84
CA VAL A 197 -24.25 -9.48 -4.91
C VAL A 197 -22.93 -8.75 -5.18
N ILE A 198 -23.01 -7.42 -5.28
CA ILE A 198 -21.89 -6.56 -5.64
C ILE A 198 -21.51 -5.68 -4.45
N ILE A 199 -20.20 -5.54 -4.23
CA ILE A 199 -19.61 -4.62 -3.29
C ILE A 199 -18.79 -3.63 -4.11
N ASP A 200 -19.20 -2.36 -4.12
CA ASP A 200 -18.45 -1.28 -4.76
C ASP A 200 -17.58 -0.58 -3.71
N ALA A 201 -16.27 -0.79 -3.83
CA ALA A 201 -15.27 -0.27 -2.92
C ALA A 201 -14.58 0.93 -3.57
N ASN A 202 -14.74 2.13 -3.00
CA ASN A 202 -14.21 3.36 -3.59
C ASN A 202 -13.38 4.16 -2.58
N VAL A 203 -12.35 4.82 -3.08
CA VAL A 203 -11.75 6.01 -2.45
C VAL A 203 -12.32 7.22 -3.17
N ARG A 204 -12.83 8.19 -2.41
CA ARG A 204 -13.49 9.39 -2.91
C ARG A 204 -12.73 10.65 -2.51
N ASP A 205 -12.79 11.67 -3.36
CA ASP A 205 -12.34 13.02 -3.00
C ASP A 205 -13.29 13.68 -1.98
N ILE A 206 -12.93 14.86 -1.49
CA ILE A 206 -13.75 15.62 -0.52
C ILE A 206 -15.12 16.05 -1.04
N HIS A 207 -15.34 15.99 -2.37
CA HIS A 207 -16.61 16.29 -3.01
C HIS A 207 -17.48 15.03 -3.20
N GLY A 208 -16.96 13.86 -2.83
CA GLY A 208 -17.64 12.58 -2.95
C GLY A 208 -17.45 11.90 -4.31
N ASN A 209 -16.64 12.45 -5.22
CA ASN A 209 -16.38 11.79 -6.51
C ASN A 209 -15.42 10.61 -6.32
N PRO A 210 -15.68 9.44 -6.94
CA PRO A 210 -14.75 8.32 -6.87
C PRO A 210 -13.47 8.64 -7.67
N VAL A 211 -12.32 8.48 -7.01
CA VAL A 211 -10.99 8.73 -7.60
C VAL A 211 -10.19 7.44 -7.79
N LEU A 212 -10.52 6.41 -7.01
CA LEU A 212 -10.10 5.02 -7.14
C LEU A 212 -11.32 4.16 -6.82
N GLY A 213 -11.48 3.02 -7.48
CA GLY A 213 -12.57 2.11 -7.16
C GLY A 213 -12.37 0.70 -7.70
N GLU A 214 -12.96 -0.28 -7.04
CA GLU A 214 -13.01 -1.67 -7.48
C GLU A 214 -14.40 -2.25 -7.20
N THR A 215 -14.97 -2.91 -8.20
CA THR A 215 -16.25 -3.61 -8.07
C THR A 215 -16.01 -5.07 -7.80
N ILE A 216 -16.33 -5.52 -6.59
CA ILE A 216 -16.05 -6.86 -6.08
C ILE A 216 -17.36 -7.64 -6.01
N LYS A 217 -17.37 -8.87 -6.52
CA LYS A 217 -18.51 -9.77 -6.35
C LYS A 217 -18.35 -10.54 -5.05
N LEU A 218 -19.40 -10.57 -4.21
CA LEU A 218 -19.35 -11.30 -2.93
C LEU A 218 -19.09 -12.80 -3.11
N SER A 219 -19.52 -13.37 -4.24
CA SER A 219 -19.26 -14.77 -4.60
C SER A 219 -17.78 -15.07 -4.88
N GLU A 220 -16.96 -14.05 -5.14
CA GLU A 220 -15.52 -14.20 -5.29
C GLU A 220 -14.81 -14.27 -3.95
N LEU A 221 -15.38 -13.70 -2.88
CA LEU A 221 -14.80 -13.67 -1.54
C LEU A 221 -15.15 -14.91 -0.70
N GLN A 222 -15.27 -16.08 -1.34
CA GLN A 222 -15.70 -17.31 -0.69
C GLN A 222 -14.55 -18.32 -0.59
N PRO A 223 -14.40 -19.03 0.55
CA PRO A 223 -13.42 -20.10 0.68
C PRO A 223 -13.46 -21.11 -0.48
N GLY A 224 -12.29 -21.39 -1.05
CA GLY A 224 -12.14 -22.28 -2.20
C GLY A 224 -12.42 -21.65 -3.57
N TYR A 225 -12.67 -20.33 -3.65
CA TYR A 225 -12.91 -19.63 -4.91
C TYR A 225 -11.86 -19.97 -5.98
N PHE A 226 -10.57 -19.83 -5.70
CA PHE A 226 -9.53 -20.11 -6.71
C PHE A 226 -9.50 -21.57 -7.15
N LYS A 227 -9.78 -22.52 -6.24
CA LYS A 227 -9.90 -23.94 -6.59
C LYS A 227 -11.09 -24.16 -7.53
N SER A 228 -12.23 -23.52 -7.24
CA SER A 228 -13.43 -23.61 -8.08
C SER A 228 -13.20 -23.07 -9.50
N GLN A 229 -12.44 -21.97 -9.65
CA GLN A 229 -12.12 -21.41 -10.96
C GLN A 229 -11.19 -22.33 -11.76
N ALA A 230 -10.18 -22.93 -11.09
CA ALA A 230 -9.29 -23.90 -11.72
C ALA A 230 -10.04 -25.13 -12.22
N VAL A 231 -10.97 -25.67 -11.43
CA VAL A 231 -11.84 -26.81 -11.84
C VAL A 231 -12.70 -26.46 -13.06
N ARG A 232 -13.14 -25.20 -13.19
CA ARG A 232 -13.90 -24.70 -14.34
C ARG A 232 -13.01 -24.41 -15.57
N GLY A 233 -11.73 -24.78 -15.55
CA GLY A 233 -10.78 -24.53 -16.62
C GLY A 233 -10.41 -23.05 -16.82
N ARG A 234 -10.73 -22.19 -15.85
CA ARG A 234 -10.42 -20.76 -15.93
C ARG A 234 -9.08 -20.48 -15.27
N HIS A 235 -8.11 -20.03 -16.04
CA HIS A 235 -6.81 -19.60 -15.51
C HIS A 235 -6.91 -18.18 -14.95
N VAL A 236 -7.06 -18.05 -13.63
CA VAL A 236 -7.06 -16.76 -12.94
C VAL A 236 -5.61 -16.36 -12.66
N LYS A 237 -5.12 -15.31 -13.33
CA LYS A 237 -3.83 -14.69 -13.00
C LYS A 237 -3.90 -14.18 -11.56
N ARG A 238 -3.05 -14.70 -10.67
CA ARG A 238 -3.06 -14.36 -9.24
C ARG A 238 -2.04 -13.26 -8.93
N HIS A 239 -2.42 -12.33 -8.06
CA HIS A 239 -1.57 -11.30 -7.47
C HIS A 239 -0.91 -11.86 -6.20
N CYS A 240 0.21 -12.57 -6.39
CA CYS A 240 0.90 -13.28 -5.31
C CYS A 240 2.32 -12.80 -5.04
N THR A 241 2.85 -11.89 -5.85
CA THR A 241 4.22 -11.40 -5.68
C THR A 241 4.25 -10.32 -4.62
N LEU A 242 4.92 -10.57 -3.51
CA LEU A 242 5.17 -9.56 -2.49
C LEU A 242 6.32 -8.64 -2.93
N GLU A 243 6.23 -7.35 -2.62
CA GLU A 243 7.32 -6.41 -2.96
C GLU A 243 8.64 -6.81 -2.27
N SER A 244 8.55 -7.41 -1.08
CA SER A 244 9.71 -7.91 -0.33
C SER A 244 10.46 -9.05 -1.02
N GLU A 245 9.79 -9.79 -1.91
CA GLU A 245 10.34 -10.95 -2.63
C GLU A 245 10.90 -10.58 -4.00
N LEU A 246 10.79 -9.31 -4.42
CA LEU A 246 11.30 -8.87 -5.70
C LEU A 246 12.84 -8.95 -5.75
N PRO A 247 13.42 -9.22 -6.93
CA PRO A 247 14.86 -9.17 -7.11
C PRO A 247 15.45 -7.82 -6.69
N TRP A 248 16.67 -7.83 -6.16
CA TRP A 248 17.31 -6.65 -5.57
C TRP A 248 17.30 -5.41 -6.49
N TYR A 249 17.48 -5.59 -7.81
CA TYR A 249 17.52 -4.49 -8.77
C TYR A 249 16.14 -3.83 -8.98
N ARG A 250 15.03 -4.56 -8.79
CA ARG A 250 13.68 -3.99 -8.78
C ARG A 250 13.36 -3.37 -7.43
N LYS A 251 13.77 -4.04 -6.35
CA LYS A 251 13.57 -3.58 -4.98
C LYS A 251 14.25 -2.23 -4.72
N TYR A 252 15.47 -2.06 -5.21
CA TYR A 252 16.26 -0.84 -5.02
C TYR A 252 16.26 0.07 -6.26
N ILE A 253 15.30 -0.07 -7.17
CA ILE A 253 15.28 0.71 -8.41
C ILE A 253 15.26 2.22 -8.17
N LEU A 254 14.56 2.68 -7.12
CA LEU A 254 14.55 4.08 -6.72
C LEU A 254 15.95 4.54 -6.26
N ALA A 255 16.67 3.72 -5.49
CA ALA A 255 18.02 4.03 -5.03
C ALA A 255 19.02 4.01 -6.18
N ILE A 256 18.92 3.02 -7.08
CA ILE A 256 19.77 2.88 -8.25
C ILE A 256 19.60 4.09 -9.18
N THR A 257 18.35 4.50 -9.45
CA THR A 257 18.06 5.66 -10.31
C THR A 257 18.54 6.97 -9.68
N PHE A 258 18.33 7.16 -8.37
CA PHE A 258 18.84 8.33 -7.64
C PHE A 258 20.37 8.41 -7.64
N ILE A 259 21.07 7.31 -7.32
CA ILE A 259 22.54 7.27 -7.32
C ILE A 259 23.09 7.47 -8.74
N GLY A 260 22.46 6.85 -9.74
CA GLY A 260 22.85 7.00 -11.14
C GLY A 260 22.73 8.44 -11.64
N THR A 261 21.59 9.09 -11.37
CA THR A 261 21.37 10.51 -11.73
C THR A 261 22.32 11.46 -10.99
N LEU A 262 22.59 11.21 -9.70
CA LEU A 262 23.57 11.98 -8.94
C LEU A 262 24.98 11.84 -9.52
N THR A 263 25.39 10.61 -9.86
CA THR A 263 26.71 10.32 -10.44
C THR A 263 26.92 11.05 -11.78
N VAL A 264 25.91 11.02 -12.66
CA VAL A 264 25.95 11.73 -13.94
C VAL A 264 25.99 13.25 -13.73
N SER A 265 25.22 13.78 -12.79
CA SER A 265 25.16 15.22 -12.50
C SER A 265 26.48 15.74 -11.93
N VAL A 266 27.11 14.99 -11.02
CA VAL A 266 28.43 15.33 -10.48
C VAL A 266 29.51 15.23 -11.58
N GLY A 267 29.48 14.17 -12.40
CA GLY A 267 30.41 14.00 -13.51
C GLY A 267 30.32 15.14 -14.54
N THR A 268 29.10 15.55 -14.90
CA THR A 268 28.87 16.68 -15.83
C THR A 268 29.32 18.01 -15.23
N LEU A 269 29.07 18.25 -13.94
CA LEU A 269 29.56 19.45 -13.25
C LEU A 269 31.09 19.50 -13.21
N LEU A 270 31.76 18.39 -12.89
CA LEU A 270 33.22 18.30 -12.89
C LEU A 270 33.80 18.56 -14.29
N MET A 271 33.20 17.96 -15.33
CA MET A 271 33.60 18.22 -16.72
C MET A 271 33.43 19.69 -17.11
N LEU A 272 32.34 20.34 -16.71
CA LEU A 272 32.12 21.77 -16.94
C LEU A 272 33.17 22.63 -16.21
N LEU A 273 33.50 22.32 -14.96
CA LEU A 273 34.53 23.02 -14.20
C LEU A 273 35.91 22.89 -14.85
N VAL A 274 36.27 21.70 -15.34
CA VAL A 274 37.51 21.48 -16.09
C VAL A 274 37.51 22.30 -17.39
N LEU A 275 36.42 22.31 -18.14
CA LEU A 275 36.30 23.11 -19.37
C LEU A 275 36.43 24.62 -19.09
N ILE A 276 35.83 25.11 -18.00
CA ILE A 276 35.95 26.50 -17.56
C ILE A 276 37.40 26.81 -17.18
N ALA A 277 38.05 25.96 -16.38
CA ALA A 277 39.44 26.12 -15.98
C ALA A 277 40.36 26.18 -17.21
N VAL A 278 40.22 25.24 -18.16
CA VAL A 278 40.99 25.24 -19.42
C VAL A 278 40.76 26.52 -20.23
N ARG A 279 39.52 27.02 -20.31
CA ARG A 279 39.22 28.29 -21.00
C ARG A 279 39.84 29.49 -20.31
N LEU A 280 39.81 29.54 -18.98
CA LEU A 280 40.44 30.62 -18.19
C LEU A 280 41.96 30.60 -18.38
N THR A 281 42.60 29.44 -18.25
CA THR A 281 44.05 29.29 -18.47
C THR A 281 44.44 29.73 -19.89
N ARG A 282 43.69 29.32 -20.92
CA ARG A 282 43.93 29.77 -22.31
C ARG A 282 43.78 31.28 -22.49
N ARG A 283 42.81 31.91 -21.82
CA ARG A 283 42.64 33.38 -21.84
C ARG A 283 43.82 34.08 -21.17
N THR A 284 44.25 33.60 -20.01
CA THR A 284 45.40 34.18 -19.28
C THR A 284 46.68 34.06 -20.09
N VAL A 285 46.98 32.88 -20.65
CA VAL A 285 48.16 32.67 -21.51
C VAL A 285 48.15 33.62 -22.70
N ARG A 286 47.01 33.76 -23.41
CA ARG A 286 46.89 34.73 -24.51
C ARG A 286 47.12 36.17 -24.05
N SER A 287 46.62 36.57 -22.89
CA SER A 287 46.81 37.94 -22.38
C SER A 287 48.26 38.25 -22.00
N LEU A 288 49.04 37.24 -21.61
CA LEU A 288 50.46 37.38 -21.30
C LEU A 288 51.29 37.49 -22.58
N THR A 289 51.01 36.69 -23.60
CA THR A 289 51.73 36.74 -24.89
C THR A 289 51.54 38.08 -25.62
N PHE A 290 50.38 38.74 -25.50
CA PHE A 290 50.15 40.05 -26.12
C PHE A 290 50.78 41.24 -25.36
N LYS A 291 51.40 41.01 -24.20
CA LYS A 291 52.08 42.05 -23.40
C LYS A 291 53.59 42.10 -23.62
N GLU A 292 54.14 41.12 -24.34
CA GLU A 292 55.57 41.01 -24.64
C GLU A 292 55.94 41.50 -26.07
N ASP A 293 54.93 41.86 -26.87
CA ASP A 293 55.07 42.57 -28.17
C ASP A 293 54.81 44.08 -28.00
#